data_AF-A0A0R3W9W2-F1
#
_entry.id   AF-A0A0R3W9W2-F1
#
_cell.length_a   1.000
_cell.length_b   1.000
_cell.length_c   1.000
_cell.angle_alpha   90.00
_cell.angle_beta   90.00
_cell.angle_gamma   90.00
#
_symmetry.space_group_name_H-M   'P 1'
#
loop_
_entity.id
_entity.type
_entity.pdbx_description
1 polymer ?
#
loop_
_entity_poly.entity_id
_entity_poly.type
_entity_poly.pdbx_seq_one_letter_code
_entity_poly.pdbx_strand_id
1 'polypeptide(L)'
;MVNRITDTFLKGDVEKVKAFLTTGQVKVDEPDEDGMTALLQACYRGNVKIAKILVDSGADVNWGKHKQEYTALMFAALSGRLEIVNFLLSCGAKPDMTNCLKRTASEMASFVGNHFAAAQINTYIEREELIQFTQKSTSSSSQLSVDLVEPLHHLITNLNFAPVKAVRFALQVFLYLSSAAGKPLLDSWKNVVAVLEKLVGQHFTPQRTHEHIAIKLHLLCTTVKRAGEYMDAEPGGGKAVDEEKNVTFILEPLIKNFLRGADPHGLPKGQEAFLRKCLVSFPHTESTLWRQTVTQIGGLEVGQAPTCLTILENAINGFTSFTRSSPRDGVINEPCATCFDLPGYVTDLQVKWCSRCHEVAYCSVACQKLHWFTHKKYCPILKEYHESVAKSQPPKERVKPTEEEISHFQEEISAYLPH
;
A
#
# COMPACT_ATOMS: atom_id res chain seq x y z
N MET A 1 -11.25 31.11 -25.19
CA MET A 1 -11.63 31.33 -23.77
C MET A 1 -11.30 30.08 -22.95
N VAL A 2 -11.68 28.89 -23.44
CA VAL A 2 -11.31 27.57 -22.91
C VAL A 2 -9.82 27.46 -22.52
N ASN A 3 -8.88 27.86 -23.40
CA ASN A 3 -7.43 27.79 -23.12
C ASN A 3 -6.92 28.64 -21.94
N ARG A 4 -7.61 29.72 -21.56
CA ARG A 4 -7.23 30.54 -20.38
C ARG A 4 -7.70 29.90 -19.09
N ILE A 5 -8.80 29.17 -19.15
CA ILE A 5 -9.44 28.53 -18.00
C ILE A 5 -8.70 27.22 -17.70
N THR A 6 -8.39 26.42 -18.73
CA THR A 6 -7.44 25.30 -18.61
C THR A 6 -6.11 25.76 -18.03
N ASP A 7 -5.51 26.86 -18.52
CA ASP A 7 -4.25 27.40 -17.95
C ASP A 7 -4.37 27.81 -16.46
N THR A 8 -5.52 28.31 -16.00
CA THR A 8 -5.75 28.54 -14.56
C THR A 8 -5.86 27.25 -13.75
N PHE A 9 -6.44 26.18 -14.30
CA PHE A 9 -6.37 24.85 -13.70
C PHE A 9 -4.91 24.34 -13.69
N LEU A 10 -4.12 24.60 -14.74
CA LEU A 10 -2.71 24.18 -14.87
C LEU A 10 -1.80 24.85 -13.81
N LYS A 11 -2.09 26.10 -13.43
CA LYS A 11 -1.33 26.86 -12.41
C LYS A 11 -1.64 26.47 -10.97
N GLY A 12 -2.64 25.59 -10.74
CA GLY A 12 -2.96 25.13 -9.40
C GLY A 12 -3.75 26.14 -8.54
N ASP A 13 -4.33 27.18 -9.14
CA ASP A 13 -5.03 28.26 -8.42
C ASP A 13 -6.42 27.81 -7.98
N VAL A 14 -6.46 27.16 -6.81
CA VAL A 14 -7.65 26.56 -6.20
C VAL A 14 -8.83 27.55 -6.11
N GLU A 15 -8.56 28.80 -5.76
CA GLU A 15 -9.61 29.80 -5.53
C GLU A 15 -10.22 30.30 -6.85
N LYS A 16 -9.40 30.46 -7.90
CA LYS A 16 -9.93 30.73 -9.25
C LYS A 16 -10.74 29.57 -9.79
N VAL A 17 -10.29 28.34 -9.57
CA VAL A 17 -11.03 27.13 -9.98
C VAL A 17 -12.42 27.11 -9.35
N LYS A 18 -12.53 27.34 -8.03
CA LYS A 18 -13.83 27.44 -7.35
C LYS A 18 -14.69 28.57 -7.92
N ALA A 19 -14.10 29.74 -8.19
CA ALA A 19 -14.84 30.87 -8.75
C ALA A 19 -15.42 30.56 -10.14
N PHE A 20 -14.67 29.90 -11.02
CA PHE A 20 -15.16 29.50 -12.35
C PHE A 20 -16.30 28.48 -12.28
N LEU A 21 -16.20 27.50 -11.38
CA LEU A 21 -17.25 26.50 -11.19
C LEU A 21 -18.53 27.12 -10.59
N THR A 22 -18.39 28.03 -9.61
CA THR A 22 -19.55 28.69 -8.96
C THR A 22 -20.30 29.63 -9.88
N THR A 23 -19.59 30.31 -10.79
CA THR A 23 -20.21 31.27 -11.73
C THR A 23 -20.92 30.58 -12.90
N GLY A 24 -20.80 29.25 -13.05
CA GLY A 24 -21.41 28.49 -14.15
C GLY A 24 -20.84 28.84 -15.53
N GLN A 25 -19.71 29.55 -15.57
CA GLN A 25 -19.08 29.97 -16.83
C GLN A 25 -18.45 28.81 -17.60
N VAL A 26 -18.26 27.66 -16.95
CA VAL A 26 -17.54 26.49 -17.48
C VAL A 26 -18.28 25.23 -17.08
N LYS A 27 -18.49 24.31 -18.03
CA LYS A 27 -18.98 22.98 -17.69
C LYS A 27 -17.82 22.14 -17.16
N VAL A 28 -18.05 21.38 -16.10
CA VAL A 28 -16.99 20.65 -15.38
C VAL A 28 -16.24 19.67 -16.29
N ASP A 29 -16.98 18.96 -17.14
CA ASP A 29 -16.43 18.02 -18.13
C ASP A 29 -16.33 18.62 -19.54
N GLU A 30 -16.17 19.93 -19.68
CA GLU A 30 -15.87 20.54 -20.98
C GLU A 30 -14.47 20.09 -21.44
N PRO A 31 -14.36 19.28 -22.51
CA PRO A 31 -13.08 18.83 -22.99
C PRO A 31 -12.46 19.83 -23.97
N ASP A 32 -11.14 19.76 -24.14
CA ASP A 32 -10.47 20.37 -25.30
C ASP A 32 -10.61 19.52 -26.58
N GLU A 33 -9.86 19.89 -27.63
CA GLU A 33 -9.90 19.22 -28.94
C GLU A 33 -9.45 17.75 -28.90
N ASP A 34 -8.64 17.36 -27.91
CA ASP A 34 -8.18 15.98 -27.73
C ASP A 34 -9.02 15.21 -26.69
N GLY A 35 -10.15 15.78 -26.25
CA GLY A 35 -11.03 15.15 -25.27
C GLY A 35 -10.53 15.26 -23.84
N MET A 36 -9.54 16.13 -23.58
CA MET A 36 -8.90 16.29 -22.28
C MET A 36 -9.72 17.23 -21.39
N THR A 37 -10.17 16.73 -20.24
CA THR A 37 -10.95 17.52 -19.27
C THR A 37 -10.04 18.11 -18.18
N ALA A 38 -10.58 19.06 -17.41
CA ALA A 38 -9.87 19.61 -16.24
C ALA A 38 -9.49 18.53 -15.23
N LEU A 39 -10.34 17.49 -15.06
CA LEU A 39 -10.06 16.38 -14.14
C LEU A 39 -8.88 15.54 -14.64
N LEU A 40 -8.85 15.19 -15.93
CA LEU A 40 -7.74 14.44 -16.52
C LEU A 40 -6.41 15.18 -16.32
N GLN A 41 -6.39 16.50 -16.53
CA GLN A 41 -5.20 17.34 -16.32
C GLN A 41 -4.77 17.38 -14.85
N ALA A 42 -5.72 17.55 -13.93
CA ALA A 42 -5.43 17.53 -12.49
C ALA A 42 -4.83 16.19 -12.06
N CYS A 43 -5.32 15.08 -12.62
CA CYS A 43 -4.83 13.73 -12.33
C CYS A 43 -3.42 13.50 -12.87
N TYR A 44 -3.13 13.94 -14.10
CA TYR A 44 -1.79 13.86 -14.68
C TYR A 44 -0.75 14.61 -13.83
N ARG A 45 -1.13 15.78 -13.30
CA ARG A 45 -0.27 16.59 -12.41
C ARG A 45 -0.26 16.09 -10.96
N GLY A 46 -1.10 15.11 -10.62
CA GLY A 46 -1.28 14.62 -9.26
C GLY A 46 -1.81 15.67 -8.27
N ASN A 47 -2.60 16.63 -8.74
CA ASN A 47 -3.18 17.69 -7.90
C ASN A 47 -4.51 17.24 -7.28
N VAL A 48 -4.42 16.57 -6.14
CA VAL A 48 -5.57 16.03 -5.40
C VAL A 48 -6.57 17.12 -4.99
N LYS A 49 -6.10 18.32 -4.66
CA LYS A 49 -6.98 19.42 -4.22
C LYS A 49 -7.90 19.88 -5.34
N ILE A 50 -7.37 20.05 -6.56
CA ILE A 50 -8.17 20.41 -7.73
C ILE A 50 -9.07 19.25 -8.14
N ALA A 51 -8.55 18.01 -8.15
CA ALA A 51 -9.35 16.85 -8.49
C ALA A 51 -10.57 16.68 -7.57
N LYS A 52 -10.40 16.88 -6.25
CA LYS A 52 -11.49 16.91 -5.27
C LYS A 52 -12.58 17.91 -5.64
N ILE A 53 -12.20 19.16 -5.90
CA ILE A 53 -13.16 20.22 -6.25
C ILE A 53 -13.92 19.89 -7.54
N LEU A 54 -13.24 19.32 -8.53
CA LEU A 54 -13.86 18.95 -9.81
C LEU A 54 -14.86 17.81 -9.63
N VAL A 55 -14.49 16.74 -8.90
CA VAL A 55 -15.39 15.62 -8.61
C VAL A 55 -16.58 16.06 -7.75
N ASP A 56 -16.35 16.88 -6.73
CA ASP A 56 -17.41 17.47 -5.89
C ASP A 56 -18.36 18.36 -6.71
N SER A 57 -17.88 18.92 -7.82
CA SER A 57 -18.69 19.70 -8.78
C SER A 57 -19.36 18.85 -9.86
N GLY A 58 -19.22 17.52 -9.80
CA GLY A 58 -19.89 16.57 -10.69
C GLY A 58 -19.08 16.13 -11.92
N ALA A 59 -17.74 16.25 -11.88
CA ALA A 59 -16.89 15.69 -12.94
C ALA A 59 -17.05 14.17 -13.07
N ASP A 60 -17.14 13.66 -14.31
CA ASP A 60 -17.15 12.23 -14.58
C ASP A 60 -15.76 11.62 -14.36
N VAL A 61 -15.61 10.91 -13.24
CA VAL A 61 -14.38 10.19 -12.85
C VAL A 61 -13.97 9.14 -13.90
N ASN A 62 -14.93 8.59 -14.63
CA ASN A 62 -14.72 7.56 -15.64
C ASN A 62 -14.81 8.11 -17.07
N TRP A 63 -14.56 9.41 -17.25
CA TRP A 63 -14.54 10.04 -18.57
C TRP A 63 -13.59 9.31 -19.51
N GLY A 64 -14.15 8.73 -20.57
CA GLY A 64 -13.44 7.89 -21.54
C GLY A 64 -13.38 8.47 -22.95
N LYS A 65 -13.69 9.76 -23.14
CA LYS A 65 -13.75 10.41 -24.47
C LYS A 65 -12.46 11.13 -24.87
N HIS A 66 -11.38 10.96 -24.10
CA HIS A 66 -10.05 11.38 -24.53
C HIS A 66 -9.69 10.66 -25.85
N LYS A 67 -8.93 11.31 -26.73
CA LYS A 67 -8.54 10.80 -28.06
C LYS A 67 -7.87 9.42 -28.03
N GLN A 68 -7.15 9.12 -26.95
CA GLN A 68 -6.51 7.82 -26.72
C GLN A 68 -7.29 6.94 -25.73
N GLU A 69 -8.51 7.32 -25.36
CA GLU A 69 -9.37 6.63 -24.38
C GLU A 69 -8.74 6.58 -22.98
N TYR A 70 -7.95 7.60 -22.61
CA TYR A 70 -7.35 7.69 -21.28
C TYR A 70 -8.38 8.18 -20.27
N THR A 71 -8.47 7.50 -19.13
CA THR A 71 -9.32 7.88 -18.00
C THR A 71 -8.53 8.68 -16.96
N ALA A 72 -9.24 9.28 -16.00
CA ALA A 72 -8.59 9.99 -14.88
C ALA A 72 -7.62 9.08 -14.11
N LEU A 73 -8.00 7.80 -13.91
CA LEU A 73 -7.18 6.83 -13.19
C LEU A 73 -5.90 6.48 -13.95
N MET A 74 -5.92 6.44 -15.28
CA MET A 74 -4.72 6.21 -16.09
C MET A 74 -3.74 7.38 -15.99
N PHE A 75 -4.22 8.62 -16.04
CA PHE A 75 -3.36 9.79 -15.83
C PHE A 75 -2.82 9.87 -14.40
N ALA A 76 -3.63 9.55 -13.39
CA ALA A 76 -3.19 9.44 -12.01
C ALA A 76 -2.09 8.36 -11.83
N ALA A 77 -2.25 7.21 -12.48
CA ALA A 77 -1.27 6.13 -12.50
C ALA A 77 0.07 6.57 -13.12
N LEU A 78 0.04 7.38 -14.18
CA LEU A 78 1.23 7.97 -14.81
C LEU A 78 1.94 9.01 -13.92
N SER A 79 1.18 9.76 -13.11
CA SER A 79 1.74 10.78 -12.22
C SER A 79 2.62 10.22 -11.08
N GLY A 80 2.44 8.94 -10.73
CA GLY A 80 3.13 8.28 -9.61
C GLY A 80 2.70 8.76 -8.22
N ARG A 81 1.70 9.65 -8.14
CA ARG A 81 1.19 10.20 -6.89
C ARG A 81 0.10 9.28 -6.31
N LEU A 82 0.45 8.50 -5.28
CA LEU A 82 -0.48 7.55 -4.67
C LEU A 82 -1.77 8.20 -4.13
N GLU A 83 -1.68 9.44 -3.62
CA GLU A 83 -2.83 10.16 -3.06
C GLU A 83 -3.95 10.42 -4.09
N ILE A 84 -3.61 10.76 -5.34
CA ILE A 84 -4.62 10.96 -6.40
C ILE A 84 -5.22 9.63 -6.85
N VAL A 85 -4.41 8.56 -6.92
CA VAL A 85 -4.90 7.21 -7.25
C VAL A 85 -5.93 6.76 -6.21
N ASN A 86 -5.60 6.89 -4.92
CA ASN A 86 -6.51 6.57 -3.82
C ASN A 86 -7.80 7.39 -3.87
N PHE A 87 -7.68 8.69 -4.11
CA PHE A 87 -8.84 9.57 -4.24
C PHE A 87 -9.78 9.09 -5.36
N LEU A 88 -9.26 8.85 -6.57
CA LEU A 88 -10.10 8.43 -7.70
C LEU A 88 -10.74 7.06 -7.46
N LEU A 89 -10.00 6.09 -6.91
CA LEU A 89 -10.55 4.78 -6.55
C LEU A 89 -11.68 4.92 -5.52
N SER A 90 -11.53 5.80 -4.52
CA SER A 90 -12.59 6.09 -3.55
C SER A 90 -13.83 6.77 -4.16
N CYS A 91 -13.68 7.41 -5.33
CA CYS A 91 -14.77 8.02 -6.09
C CYS A 91 -15.35 7.10 -7.17
N GLY A 92 -15.03 5.79 -7.15
CA GLY A 92 -15.59 4.82 -8.09
C GLY A 92 -14.91 4.82 -9.47
N ALA A 93 -13.64 5.19 -9.54
CA ALA A 93 -12.85 5.01 -10.75
C ALA A 93 -12.68 3.52 -11.07
N LYS A 94 -12.99 3.14 -12.32
CA LYS A 94 -12.95 1.74 -12.76
C LYS A 94 -11.52 1.31 -13.12
N PRO A 95 -10.92 0.35 -12.41
CA PRO A 95 -9.53 -0.06 -12.63
C PRO A 95 -9.32 -0.91 -13.88
N ASP A 96 -10.39 -1.50 -14.43
CA ASP A 96 -10.40 -2.41 -15.58
C ASP A 96 -10.64 -1.72 -16.93
N MET A 97 -10.95 -0.42 -16.93
CA MET A 97 -11.03 0.36 -18.17
C MET A 97 -9.68 0.33 -18.90
N THR A 98 -9.75 0.23 -20.23
CA THR A 98 -8.56 0.18 -21.08
C THR A 98 -8.56 1.31 -22.08
N ASN A 99 -7.35 1.78 -22.41
CA ASN A 99 -7.15 2.76 -23.46
C ASN A 99 -7.18 2.11 -24.87
N CYS A 100 -6.92 2.91 -25.90
CA CYS A 100 -6.86 2.43 -27.28
C CYS A 100 -5.79 1.32 -27.53
N LEU A 101 -4.78 1.22 -26.65
CA LEU A 101 -3.75 0.17 -26.67
C LEU A 101 -4.11 -1.06 -25.82
N LYS A 102 -5.34 -1.13 -25.31
CA LYS A 102 -5.83 -2.19 -24.42
C LYS A 102 -5.03 -2.29 -23.11
N ARG A 103 -4.52 -1.14 -22.63
CA ARG A 103 -3.80 -1.05 -21.36
C ARG A 103 -4.67 -0.48 -20.25
N THR A 104 -4.63 -1.12 -19.08
CA THR A 104 -5.27 -0.63 -17.86
C THR A 104 -4.41 0.41 -17.15
N ALA A 105 -4.98 1.11 -16.17
CA ALA A 105 -4.22 2.07 -15.37
C ALA A 105 -3.04 1.44 -14.61
N SER A 106 -3.18 0.19 -14.10
CA SER A 106 -2.08 -0.48 -13.39
C SER A 106 -0.94 -0.90 -14.32
N GLU A 107 -1.24 -1.28 -15.56
CA GLU A 107 -0.22 -1.55 -16.58
C GLU A 107 0.51 -0.26 -16.98
N MET A 108 -0.21 0.86 -17.14
CA MET A 108 0.40 2.16 -17.41
C MET A 108 1.33 2.60 -16.28
N ALA A 109 0.90 2.47 -15.01
CA ALA A 109 1.75 2.73 -13.85
C ALA A 109 3.01 1.85 -13.85
N SER A 110 2.86 0.56 -14.15
CA SER A 110 3.98 -0.38 -14.19
C SER A 110 4.98 -0.03 -15.30
N PHE A 111 4.51 0.40 -16.46
CA PHE A 111 5.35 0.78 -17.60
C PHE A 111 6.29 1.95 -17.28
N VAL A 112 5.80 2.94 -16.53
CA VAL A 112 6.61 4.11 -16.13
C VAL A 112 7.36 3.92 -14.80
N GLY A 113 7.28 2.73 -14.18
CA GLY A 113 7.95 2.42 -12.92
C GLY A 113 7.22 2.91 -11.65
N ASN A 114 5.95 3.31 -11.76
CA ASN A 114 5.12 3.73 -10.63
C ASN A 114 4.50 2.52 -9.88
N HIS A 115 5.37 1.68 -9.33
CA HIS A 115 4.98 0.39 -8.74
C HIS A 115 3.93 0.50 -7.62
N PHE A 116 4.03 1.49 -6.72
CA PHE A 116 3.01 1.68 -5.66
C PHE A 116 1.63 2.05 -6.22
N ALA A 117 1.55 2.82 -7.30
CA ALA A 117 0.27 3.13 -7.95
C ALA A 117 -0.33 1.87 -8.59
N ALA A 118 0.50 1.07 -9.30
CA ALA A 118 0.07 -0.20 -9.87
C ALA A 118 -0.43 -1.17 -8.80
N ALA A 119 0.32 -1.30 -7.70
CA ALA A 119 -0.02 -2.12 -6.55
C ALA A 119 -1.35 -1.71 -5.91
N GLN A 120 -1.54 -0.41 -5.72
CA GLN A 120 -2.77 0.11 -5.14
C GLN A 120 -3.96 -0.21 -6.02
N ILE A 121 -3.86 0.01 -7.33
CA ILE A 121 -4.93 -0.32 -8.28
C ILE A 121 -5.20 -1.84 -8.29
N ASN A 122 -4.16 -2.67 -8.30
CA ASN A 122 -4.28 -4.13 -8.35
C ASN A 122 -4.77 -4.76 -7.04
N THR A 123 -4.68 -4.04 -5.91
CA THR A 123 -5.09 -4.51 -4.59
C THR A 123 -6.25 -3.72 -3.98
N TYR A 124 -6.88 -2.85 -4.77
CA TYR A 124 -8.06 -2.11 -4.35
C TYR A 124 -9.31 -2.99 -4.46
N ILE A 125 -10.19 -2.85 -3.47
CA ILE A 125 -11.55 -3.37 -3.50
C ILE A 125 -12.51 -2.21 -3.24
N GLU A 126 -13.69 -2.25 -3.86
CA GLU A 126 -14.70 -1.24 -3.60
C GLU A 126 -15.31 -1.44 -2.21
N ARG A 127 -15.72 -0.35 -1.57
CA ARG A 127 -16.33 -0.41 -0.24
C ARG A 127 -17.65 -1.17 -0.28
N GLU A 128 -18.38 -1.04 -1.39
CA GLU A 128 -19.63 -1.71 -1.70
C GLU A 128 -19.51 -3.25 -1.65
N GLU A 129 -18.34 -3.80 -2.00
CA GLU A 129 -18.04 -5.23 -1.91
C GLU A 129 -18.03 -5.73 -0.46
N LEU A 130 -17.81 -4.85 0.52
CA LEU A 130 -17.90 -5.20 1.94
C LEU A 130 -19.30 -4.97 2.50
N ILE A 131 -20.03 -3.97 2.00
CA ILE A 131 -21.40 -3.64 2.43
C ILE A 131 -22.36 -4.81 2.16
N GLN A 132 -22.13 -5.61 1.10
CA GLN A 132 -22.97 -6.79 0.85
C GLN A 132 -23.01 -7.76 2.05
N PHE A 133 -21.93 -7.86 2.83
CA PHE A 133 -21.82 -8.74 3.99
C PHE A 133 -22.55 -8.21 5.24
N THR A 134 -23.09 -6.99 5.21
CA THR A 134 -23.93 -6.46 6.31
C THR A 134 -25.41 -6.78 6.12
N GLN A 135 -25.80 -7.32 4.96
CA GLN A 135 -27.19 -7.61 4.63
C GLN A 135 -27.70 -8.88 5.31
N LYS A 136 -29.00 -8.92 5.66
CA LYS A 136 -29.65 -10.05 6.36
C LYS A 136 -29.68 -11.36 5.57
N SER A 137 -29.52 -11.30 4.25
CA SER A 137 -29.43 -12.46 3.35
C SER A 137 -28.09 -13.21 3.47
N THR A 138 -27.10 -12.59 4.11
CA THR A 138 -25.77 -13.18 4.32
C THR A 138 -25.83 -14.30 5.36
N SER A 139 -25.08 -15.37 5.13
CA SER A 139 -24.91 -16.45 6.11
C SER A 139 -24.39 -15.88 7.45
N SER A 140 -24.94 -16.35 8.57
CA SER A 140 -24.59 -15.86 9.92
C SER A 140 -23.09 -15.87 10.22
N SER A 141 -22.34 -16.83 9.67
CA SER A 141 -20.90 -16.97 9.84
C SER A 141 -20.06 -15.88 9.17
N SER A 142 -20.60 -15.18 8.17
CA SER A 142 -19.89 -14.12 7.43
C SER A 142 -20.64 -12.79 7.46
N GLN A 143 -21.60 -12.64 8.37
CA GLN A 143 -22.34 -11.39 8.54
C GLN A 143 -21.46 -10.40 9.29
N LEU A 144 -21.24 -9.21 8.72
CA LEU A 144 -20.47 -8.13 9.35
C LEU A 144 -21.39 -7.10 10.00
N SER A 145 -20.94 -6.53 11.12
CA SER A 145 -21.50 -5.27 11.61
C SER A 145 -21.10 -4.12 10.68
N VAL A 146 -21.99 -3.15 10.51
CA VAL A 146 -21.73 -1.94 9.71
C VAL A 146 -20.48 -1.20 10.22
N ASP A 147 -20.27 -1.19 11.53
CA ASP A 147 -19.12 -0.54 12.18
C ASP A 147 -17.77 -1.20 11.84
N LEU A 148 -17.77 -2.42 11.30
CA LEU A 148 -16.56 -3.15 10.92
C LEU A 148 -16.20 -3.00 9.43
N VAL A 149 -17.10 -2.43 8.61
CA VAL A 149 -16.86 -2.25 7.16
C VAL A 149 -15.68 -1.31 6.93
N GLU A 150 -15.67 -0.14 7.58
CA GLU A 150 -14.63 0.86 7.37
C GLU A 150 -13.25 0.38 7.86
N PRO A 151 -13.10 -0.17 9.08
CA PRO A 151 -11.82 -0.73 9.51
C PRO A 151 -11.33 -1.86 8.60
N LEU A 152 -12.22 -2.74 8.12
CA LEU A 152 -11.82 -3.84 7.24
C LEU A 152 -11.40 -3.34 5.86
N HIS A 153 -12.12 -2.37 5.29
CA HIS A 153 -11.76 -1.73 4.03
C HIS A 153 -10.37 -1.10 4.10
N HIS A 154 -10.09 -0.37 5.19
CA HIS A 154 -8.78 0.22 5.41
C HIS A 154 -7.66 -0.81 5.61
N LEU A 155 -7.93 -1.93 6.29
CA LEU A 155 -6.94 -3.01 6.40
C LEU A 155 -6.59 -3.59 5.02
N ILE A 156 -7.60 -3.82 4.18
CA ILE A 156 -7.43 -4.44 2.85
C ILE A 156 -6.75 -3.48 1.87
N THR A 157 -7.12 -2.20 1.87
CA THR A 157 -6.58 -1.20 0.94
C THR A 157 -5.22 -0.66 1.35
N ASN A 158 -4.73 -0.97 2.56
CA ASN A 158 -3.37 -0.62 2.97
C ASN A 158 -2.33 -1.44 2.18
N LEU A 159 -1.31 -0.79 1.59
CA LEU A 159 -0.23 -1.49 0.88
C LEU A 159 0.63 -2.36 1.80
N ASN A 160 0.72 -2.00 3.10
CA ASN A 160 1.46 -2.77 4.09
C ASN A 160 0.60 -3.89 4.70
N PHE A 161 0.86 -5.12 4.26
CA PHE A 161 0.20 -6.32 4.75
C PHE A 161 1.09 -7.13 5.72
N ALA A 162 2.21 -6.56 6.21
CA ALA A 162 3.11 -7.26 7.11
C ALA A 162 2.37 -7.72 8.38
N PRO A 163 2.55 -8.98 8.85
CA PRO A 163 1.85 -9.51 10.01
C PRO A 163 1.84 -8.60 11.24
N VAL A 164 2.97 -7.95 11.56
CA VAL A 164 3.05 -7.02 12.70
C VAL A 164 2.16 -5.79 12.47
N LYS A 165 2.12 -5.23 11.26
CA LYS A 165 1.23 -4.11 10.92
C LYS A 165 -0.22 -4.55 10.98
N ALA A 166 -0.57 -5.66 10.33
CA ALA A 166 -1.93 -6.16 10.26
C ALA A 166 -2.50 -6.51 11.66
N VAL A 167 -1.72 -7.15 12.55
CA VAL A 167 -2.15 -7.41 13.93
C VAL A 167 -2.35 -6.10 14.70
N ARG A 168 -1.40 -5.16 14.60
CA ARG A 168 -1.53 -3.85 15.26
C ARG A 168 -2.71 -3.04 14.73
N PHE A 169 -2.99 -3.15 13.44
CA PHE A 169 -4.13 -2.49 12.79
C PHE A 169 -5.45 -3.11 13.24
N ALA A 170 -5.55 -4.45 13.23
CA ALA A 170 -6.76 -5.17 13.64
C ALA A 170 -7.13 -4.93 15.12
N LEU A 171 -6.15 -4.57 15.95
CA LEU A 171 -6.32 -4.13 17.33
C LEU A 171 -6.75 -2.67 17.50
N GLN A 172 -6.40 -1.78 16.56
CA GLN A 172 -6.55 -0.34 16.75
C GLN A 172 -7.79 0.19 16.03
N VAL A 173 -8.74 0.69 16.81
CA VAL A 173 -9.73 1.66 16.34
C VAL A 173 -8.98 2.94 15.99
N PHE A 174 -8.80 3.19 14.69
CA PHE A 174 -8.65 4.52 14.08
C PHE A 174 -8.02 5.63 14.95
N LEU A 175 -6.69 5.64 15.11
CA LEU A 175 -6.00 6.81 15.67
C LEU A 175 -5.86 8.00 14.68
N TYR A 176 -6.57 8.01 13.55
CA TYR A 176 -6.46 9.08 12.55
C TYR A 176 -7.75 9.50 11.82
N LEU A 177 -8.93 9.16 12.34
CA LEU A 177 -10.15 9.92 12.01
C LEU A 177 -10.81 10.34 13.32
N SER A 178 -10.65 11.62 13.64
CA SER A 178 -11.50 12.30 14.61
C SER A 178 -12.97 11.95 14.30
N SER A 179 -13.65 11.31 15.25
CA SER A 179 -15.10 11.19 15.40
C SER A 179 -15.83 9.87 15.07
N ALA A 180 -15.18 8.73 14.78
CA ALA A 180 -15.93 7.49 14.52
C ALA A 180 -15.57 6.32 15.46
N ALA A 181 -16.55 5.95 16.29
CA ALA A 181 -16.58 4.80 17.19
C ALA A 181 -16.59 3.45 16.43
N GLY A 182 -15.51 3.12 15.72
CA GLY A 182 -15.34 1.77 15.14
C GLY A 182 -15.04 0.75 16.24
N LYS A 183 -15.52 -0.49 16.12
CA LYS A 183 -15.10 -1.60 17.00
C LYS A 183 -13.82 -2.24 16.46
N PRO A 184 -12.91 -2.77 17.32
CA PRO A 184 -11.77 -3.56 16.88
C PRO A 184 -12.20 -4.74 15.98
N LEU A 185 -11.45 -4.99 14.91
CA LEU A 185 -11.74 -6.12 14.00
C LEU A 185 -11.67 -7.46 14.73
N LEU A 186 -10.82 -7.54 15.76
CA LEU A 186 -10.59 -8.77 16.50
C LEU A 186 -11.75 -9.19 17.41
N ASP A 187 -12.65 -8.28 17.78
CA ASP A 187 -13.84 -8.61 18.58
C ASP A 187 -14.79 -9.53 17.82
N SER A 188 -14.76 -9.49 16.48
CA SER A 188 -15.57 -10.33 15.59
C SER A 188 -14.68 -11.04 14.57
N TRP A 189 -13.49 -11.46 14.99
CA TRP A 189 -12.46 -11.99 14.10
C TRP A 189 -12.94 -13.18 13.26
N LYS A 190 -13.84 -14.03 13.77
CA LYS A 190 -14.40 -15.19 13.05
C LYS A 190 -15.21 -14.76 11.83
N ASN A 191 -16.05 -13.73 11.98
CA ASN A 191 -16.81 -13.14 10.89
C ASN A 191 -15.90 -12.44 9.88
N VAL A 192 -14.89 -11.71 10.36
CA VAL A 192 -13.89 -11.06 9.50
C VAL A 192 -13.12 -12.07 8.66
N VAL A 193 -12.65 -13.17 9.27
CA VAL A 193 -11.98 -14.28 8.58
C VAL A 193 -12.89 -14.90 7.52
N ALA A 194 -14.14 -15.19 7.86
CA ALA A 194 -15.10 -15.76 6.91
C ALA A 194 -15.36 -14.84 5.71
N VAL A 195 -15.40 -13.51 5.92
CA VAL A 195 -15.52 -12.55 4.81
C VAL A 195 -14.26 -12.53 3.95
N LEU A 196 -13.06 -12.49 4.55
CA LEU A 196 -11.81 -12.52 3.79
C LEU A 196 -11.67 -13.80 2.97
N GLU A 197 -12.04 -14.97 3.52
CA GLU A 197 -12.06 -16.24 2.78
C GLU A 197 -13.01 -16.20 1.57
N LYS A 198 -14.19 -15.59 1.72
CA LYS A 198 -15.13 -15.39 0.61
C LYS A 198 -14.58 -14.45 -0.46
N LEU A 199 -13.96 -13.33 -0.06
CA LEU A 199 -13.34 -12.39 -0.99
C LEU A 199 -12.20 -13.04 -1.79
N VAL A 200 -11.38 -13.91 -1.16
CA VAL A 200 -10.34 -14.67 -1.88
C VAL A 200 -10.95 -15.46 -3.04
N GLY A 201 -12.05 -16.18 -2.78
CA GLY A 201 -12.75 -16.95 -3.82
C GLY A 201 -13.45 -16.08 -4.88
N GLN A 202 -13.85 -14.85 -4.55
CA GLN A 202 -14.48 -13.92 -5.50
C GLN A 202 -13.47 -13.27 -6.45
N HIS A 203 -12.26 -12.96 -5.96
CA HIS A 203 -11.22 -12.31 -6.77
C HIS A 203 -10.33 -13.29 -7.53
N PHE A 204 -10.47 -14.60 -7.28
CA PHE A 204 -9.76 -15.65 -8.00
C PHE A 204 -10.75 -16.60 -8.67
N THR A 205 -11.22 -16.22 -9.86
CA THR A 205 -12.13 -17.04 -10.68
C THR A 205 -11.52 -17.30 -12.07
N PRO A 206 -11.97 -18.34 -12.79
CA PRO A 206 -11.46 -18.62 -14.14
C PRO A 206 -11.61 -17.44 -15.13
N GLN A 207 -12.59 -16.57 -14.91
CA GLN A 207 -12.86 -15.40 -15.76
C GLN A 207 -12.17 -14.12 -15.26
N ARG A 208 -11.77 -14.07 -13.98
CA ARG A 208 -11.20 -12.89 -13.31
C ARG A 208 -10.12 -13.35 -12.33
N THR A 209 -8.86 -13.31 -12.76
CA THR A 209 -7.69 -13.74 -12.00
C THR A 209 -6.94 -12.54 -11.40
N HIS A 210 -7.50 -11.93 -10.34
CA HIS A 210 -6.80 -10.88 -9.62
C HIS A 210 -5.85 -11.48 -8.58
N GLU A 211 -4.71 -11.99 -9.05
CA GLU A 211 -3.77 -12.76 -8.22
C GLU A 211 -3.22 -11.93 -7.04
N HIS A 212 -2.88 -10.65 -7.27
CA HIS A 212 -2.30 -9.76 -6.26
C HIS A 212 -3.22 -9.58 -5.04
N ILE A 213 -4.49 -9.21 -5.27
CA ILE A 213 -5.46 -9.02 -4.17
C ILE A 213 -5.84 -10.35 -3.51
N ALA A 214 -5.97 -11.44 -4.27
CA ALA A 214 -6.31 -12.74 -3.70
C ALA A 214 -5.24 -13.24 -2.71
N ILE A 215 -3.95 -13.13 -3.08
CA ILE A 215 -2.86 -13.49 -2.17
C ILE A 215 -2.84 -12.55 -0.96
N LYS A 216 -3.00 -11.24 -1.17
CA LYS A 216 -3.04 -10.24 -0.08
C LYS A 216 -4.17 -10.52 0.92
N LEU A 217 -5.39 -10.77 0.43
CA LEU A 217 -6.56 -11.11 1.25
C LEU A 217 -6.30 -12.38 2.06
N HIS A 218 -5.66 -13.39 1.47
CA HIS A 218 -5.30 -14.62 2.18
C HIS A 218 -4.25 -14.39 3.28
N LEU A 219 -3.25 -13.54 3.03
CA LEU A 219 -2.26 -13.15 4.04
C LEU A 219 -2.91 -12.40 5.20
N LEU A 220 -3.82 -11.47 4.92
CA LEU A 220 -4.59 -10.76 5.94
C LEU A 220 -5.50 -11.71 6.71
N CYS A 221 -6.20 -12.62 6.01
CA CYS A 221 -7.08 -13.62 6.59
C CYS A 221 -6.34 -14.49 7.62
N THR A 222 -5.24 -15.11 7.20
CA THR A 222 -4.42 -15.96 8.06
C THR A 222 -3.81 -15.20 9.24
N THR A 223 -3.47 -13.91 9.05
CA THR A 223 -2.96 -13.05 10.13
C THR A 223 -4.03 -12.73 11.16
N VAL A 224 -5.21 -12.30 10.73
CA VAL A 224 -6.36 -12.00 11.62
C VAL A 224 -6.78 -13.26 12.37
N LYS A 225 -6.87 -14.40 11.67
CA LYS A 225 -7.16 -15.71 12.28
C LYS A 225 -6.15 -16.05 13.37
N ARG A 226 -4.86 -15.92 13.09
CA ARG A 226 -3.80 -16.21 14.07
C ARG A 226 -3.89 -15.32 15.31
N ALA A 227 -4.22 -14.04 15.14
CA ALA A 227 -4.40 -13.12 16.26
C ALA A 227 -5.65 -13.47 17.09
N GLY A 228 -6.77 -13.76 16.44
CA GLY A 228 -8.01 -14.17 17.10
C GLY A 228 -7.88 -15.48 17.89
N GLU A 229 -7.25 -16.49 17.29
CA GLU A 229 -6.94 -17.76 17.98
C GLU A 229 -6.03 -17.56 19.20
N TYR A 230 -5.09 -16.61 19.12
CA TYR A 230 -4.23 -16.27 20.25
C TYR A 230 -5.03 -15.62 21.39
N MET A 231 -5.95 -14.71 21.06
CA MET A 231 -6.84 -14.07 22.06
C MET A 231 -7.76 -15.07 22.74
N ASP A 232 -8.33 -16.02 21.99
CA ASP A 232 -9.22 -17.06 22.53
C ASP A 232 -8.47 -18.03 23.47
N ALA A 233 -7.15 -18.21 23.30
CA ALA A 233 -6.35 -19.21 24.02
C ALA A 233 -5.67 -18.71 25.32
N GLU A 234 -5.51 -17.39 25.53
CA GLU A 234 -4.81 -16.85 26.70
C GLU A 234 -5.66 -16.90 27.99
N PRO A 235 -5.14 -17.46 29.10
CA PRO A 235 -5.85 -17.53 30.38
C PRO A 235 -5.93 -16.15 31.05
N GLY A 236 -6.94 -15.37 30.69
CA GLY A 236 -7.15 -14.00 31.22
C GLY A 236 -8.24 -13.19 30.52
N GLY A 237 -8.78 -13.65 29.39
CA GLY A 237 -9.80 -12.96 28.58
C GLY A 237 -11.20 -12.81 29.21
N GLY A 238 -11.33 -12.86 30.54
CA GLY A 238 -12.61 -12.87 31.25
C GLY A 238 -12.68 -12.02 32.52
N LYS A 239 -11.73 -11.12 32.80
CA LYS A 239 -11.89 -10.14 33.89
C LYS A 239 -11.70 -8.72 33.38
N ALA A 240 -12.84 -8.05 33.24
CA ALA A 240 -12.98 -6.63 32.93
C ALA A 240 -12.23 -5.77 33.95
N VAL A 241 -11.10 -5.23 33.53
CA VAL A 241 -10.48 -4.03 34.09
C VAL A 241 -9.79 -3.32 32.91
N ASP A 242 -10.29 -2.15 32.53
CA ASP A 242 -9.87 -1.26 31.43
C ASP A 242 -9.64 -1.95 30.06
N GLU A 243 -10.72 -2.10 29.30
CA GLU A 243 -10.84 -2.90 28.05
C GLU A 243 -9.80 -2.55 26.97
N GLU A 244 -9.39 -1.29 26.82
CA GLU A 244 -8.56 -0.85 25.70
C GLU A 244 -7.04 -1.09 25.91
N LYS A 245 -6.55 -0.97 27.15
CA LYS A 245 -5.12 -1.18 27.47
C LYS A 245 -4.74 -2.66 27.54
N ASN A 246 -5.71 -3.53 27.79
CA ASN A 246 -5.48 -4.95 28.05
C ASN A 246 -5.23 -5.75 26.76
N VAL A 247 -5.97 -5.49 25.67
CA VAL A 247 -5.82 -6.26 24.41
C VAL A 247 -4.46 -6.03 23.74
N THR A 248 -3.93 -4.81 23.81
CA THR A 248 -2.58 -4.51 23.30
C THR A 248 -1.51 -5.35 24.02
N PHE A 249 -1.68 -5.56 25.33
CA PHE A 249 -0.78 -6.38 26.13
C PHE A 249 -0.92 -7.87 25.82
N ILE A 250 -2.15 -8.36 25.58
CA ILE A 250 -2.43 -9.75 25.21
C ILE A 250 -1.69 -10.17 23.94
N LEU A 251 -1.66 -9.32 22.91
CA LEU A 251 -1.00 -9.66 21.63
C LEU A 251 0.47 -9.23 21.53
N GLU A 252 1.01 -8.48 22.49
CA GLU A 252 2.42 -8.12 22.50
C GLU A 252 3.35 -9.36 22.43
N PRO A 253 3.10 -10.46 23.17
CA PRO A 253 3.84 -11.71 23.02
C PRO A 253 3.75 -12.31 21.61
N LEU A 254 2.58 -12.28 20.97
CA LEU A 254 2.42 -12.73 19.58
C LEU A 254 3.27 -11.88 18.63
N ILE A 255 3.25 -10.56 18.78
CA ILE A 255 4.06 -9.65 17.97
C ILE A 255 5.55 -9.89 18.20
N LYS A 256 5.98 -10.10 19.45
CA LYS A 256 7.38 -10.46 19.77
C LYS A 256 7.77 -11.81 19.18
N ASN A 257 6.83 -12.77 19.09
CA ASN A 257 7.09 -14.02 18.39
C ASN A 257 7.37 -13.79 16.91
N PHE A 258 6.62 -12.91 16.22
CA PHE A 258 6.93 -12.54 14.83
C PHE A 258 8.29 -11.84 14.69
N LEU A 259 8.61 -10.92 15.60
CA LEU A 259 9.84 -10.13 15.60
C LEU A 259 11.07 -10.88 16.15
N ARG A 260 10.96 -12.18 16.46
CA ARG A 260 12.08 -12.97 16.97
C ARG A 260 13.15 -13.12 15.88
N GLY A 261 14.33 -12.56 16.10
CA GLY A 261 15.43 -12.57 15.12
C GLY A 261 16.21 -13.89 15.06
N ALA A 262 16.59 -14.31 13.85
CA ALA A 262 17.51 -15.43 13.59
C ALA A 262 18.98 -14.96 13.60
N ASP A 263 19.89 -15.83 14.00
CA ASP A 263 21.32 -15.59 13.81
C ASP A 263 21.70 -15.67 12.31
N PRO A 264 22.72 -14.93 11.84
CA PRO A 264 23.54 -13.99 12.61
C PRO A 264 23.05 -12.53 12.58
N HIS A 265 22.08 -12.19 11.72
CA HIS A 265 21.72 -10.79 11.43
C HIS A 265 20.44 -10.28 12.09
N GLY A 266 19.72 -11.15 12.82
CA GLY A 266 18.50 -10.77 13.51
C GLY A 266 17.26 -10.66 12.63
N LEU A 267 17.27 -11.27 11.44
CA LEU A 267 16.10 -11.27 10.54
C LEU A 267 14.89 -11.98 11.18
N PRO A 268 13.65 -11.52 10.96
CA PRO A 268 12.47 -11.93 11.74
C PRO A 268 12.02 -13.37 11.44
N LYS A 269 12.66 -14.34 12.10
CA LYS A 269 12.42 -15.79 11.97
C LYS A 269 10.97 -16.19 12.17
N GLY A 270 10.30 -15.59 13.16
CA GLY A 270 8.92 -15.94 13.47
C GLY A 270 7.96 -15.49 12.38
N GLN A 271 8.15 -14.29 11.85
CA GLN A 271 7.38 -13.75 10.73
C GLN A 271 7.64 -14.54 9.45
N GLU A 272 8.89 -14.89 9.19
CA GLU A 272 9.31 -15.75 8.07
C GLU A 272 8.57 -17.10 8.11
N ALA A 273 8.63 -17.80 9.24
CA ALA A 273 7.98 -19.10 9.42
C ALA A 273 6.45 -19.02 9.31
N PHE A 274 5.86 -17.92 9.78
CA PHE A 274 4.42 -17.68 9.68
C PHE A 274 3.99 -17.48 8.21
N LEU A 275 4.63 -16.55 7.48
CA LEU A 275 4.27 -16.24 6.10
C LEU A 275 4.45 -17.44 5.15
N ARG A 276 5.49 -18.26 5.36
CA ARG A 276 5.67 -19.51 4.62
C ARG A 276 4.50 -20.47 4.82
N LYS A 277 3.97 -20.58 6.04
CA LYS A 277 2.76 -21.39 6.31
C LYS A 277 1.52 -20.81 5.64
N CYS A 278 1.38 -19.48 5.64
CA CYS A 278 0.27 -18.81 4.94
C CYS A 278 0.28 -19.15 3.44
N LEU A 279 1.44 -19.13 2.80
CA LEU A 279 1.57 -19.50 1.38
C LEU A 279 1.20 -20.94 1.11
N VAL A 280 1.58 -21.88 1.98
CA VAL A 280 1.19 -23.30 1.85
C VAL A 280 -0.32 -23.49 1.96
N SER A 281 -1.01 -22.65 2.74
CA SER A 281 -2.46 -22.74 2.91
C SER A 281 -3.26 -21.94 1.88
N PHE A 282 -2.62 -21.32 0.87
CA PHE A 282 -3.31 -20.55 -0.16
C PHE A 282 -4.14 -21.48 -1.06
N PRO A 283 -5.45 -21.24 -1.25
CA PRO A 283 -6.33 -22.18 -1.96
C PRO A 283 -6.07 -22.28 -3.47
N HIS A 284 -5.44 -21.27 -4.09
CA HIS A 284 -5.30 -21.16 -5.54
C HIS A 284 -3.86 -21.38 -6.02
N THR A 285 -3.38 -22.62 -5.93
CA THR A 285 -2.00 -23.00 -6.31
C THR A 285 -1.70 -22.86 -7.81
N GLU A 286 -2.73 -22.70 -8.64
CA GLU A 286 -2.65 -22.38 -10.07
C GLU A 286 -2.13 -20.95 -10.34
N SER A 287 -2.24 -20.04 -9.34
CA SER A 287 -1.75 -18.67 -9.44
C SER A 287 -0.29 -18.63 -9.89
N THR A 288 -0.02 -17.82 -10.91
CA THR A 288 1.33 -17.67 -11.44
C THR A 288 2.21 -16.91 -10.44
N LEU A 289 1.68 -15.84 -9.85
CA LEU A 289 2.32 -15.04 -8.81
C LEU A 289 2.66 -15.89 -7.58
N TRP A 290 1.73 -16.71 -7.12
CA TRP A 290 1.97 -17.63 -6.00
C TRP A 290 3.08 -18.64 -6.34
N ARG A 291 3.01 -19.29 -7.51
CA ARG A 291 4.03 -20.27 -7.94
C ARG A 291 5.42 -19.64 -7.99
N GLN A 292 5.56 -18.47 -8.62
CA GLN A 292 6.82 -17.74 -8.68
C GLN A 292 7.34 -17.38 -7.28
N THR A 293 6.46 -16.90 -6.40
CA THR A 293 6.78 -16.55 -5.02
C THR A 293 7.29 -17.77 -4.23
N VAL A 294 6.57 -18.88 -4.27
CA VAL A 294 6.94 -20.12 -3.58
C VAL A 294 8.23 -20.71 -4.13
N THR A 295 8.45 -20.68 -5.46
CA THR A 295 9.70 -21.11 -6.08
C THR A 295 10.90 -20.29 -5.57
N GLN A 296 10.77 -18.96 -5.48
CA GLN A 296 11.84 -18.10 -4.94
C GLN A 296 12.14 -18.40 -3.47
N ILE A 297 11.10 -18.62 -2.66
CA ILE A 297 11.23 -18.89 -1.22
C ILE A 297 11.78 -20.29 -0.93
N GLY A 298 11.45 -21.27 -1.77
CA GLY A 298 11.78 -22.68 -1.56
C GLY A 298 13.28 -22.98 -1.49
N GLY A 299 14.10 -22.18 -2.16
CA GLY A 299 15.56 -22.29 -2.13
C GLY A 299 16.26 -21.58 -0.96
N LEU A 300 15.52 -20.84 -0.12
CA LEU A 300 16.07 -19.98 0.93
C LEU A 300 15.86 -20.56 2.32
N GLU A 301 16.91 -20.54 3.15
CA GLU A 301 16.81 -20.94 4.55
C GLU A 301 16.06 -19.89 5.40
N VAL A 302 15.34 -20.36 6.41
CA VAL A 302 14.63 -19.48 7.34
C VAL A 302 15.64 -18.66 8.15
N GLY A 303 15.59 -17.33 7.99
CA GLY A 303 16.50 -16.39 8.66
C GLY A 303 17.60 -15.83 7.75
N GLN A 304 17.55 -16.12 6.44
CA GLN A 304 18.37 -15.49 5.42
C GLN A 304 17.60 -14.41 4.64
N ALA A 305 18.35 -13.50 4.00
CA ALA A 305 17.80 -12.53 3.06
C ALA A 305 17.89 -13.05 1.62
N PRO A 306 16.94 -12.71 0.71
CA PRO A 306 15.73 -11.94 0.99
C PRO A 306 14.72 -12.74 1.84
N THR A 307 13.98 -12.05 2.69
CA THR A 307 12.94 -12.70 3.50
C THR A 307 11.68 -12.98 2.67
N CYS A 308 10.86 -13.93 3.09
CA CYS A 308 9.53 -14.20 2.52
C CYS A 308 8.68 -12.92 2.46
N LEU A 309 8.73 -12.07 3.49
CA LEU A 309 8.04 -10.77 3.48
C LEU A 309 8.57 -9.88 2.34
N THR A 310 9.89 -9.76 2.18
CA THR A 310 10.49 -8.97 1.11
C THR A 310 10.08 -9.47 -0.28
N ILE A 311 10.06 -10.80 -0.47
CA ILE A 311 9.64 -11.41 -1.75
C ILE A 311 8.16 -11.13 -2.02
N LEU A 312 7.29 -11.31 -1.01
CA LEU A 312 5.87 -11.03 -1.11
C LEU A 312 5.58 -9.55 -1.40
N GLU A 313 6.31 -8.65 -0.77
CA GLU A 313 6.19 -7.21 -0.98
C GLU A 313 6.59 -6.83 -2.41
N ASN A 314 7.69 -7.37 -2.92
CA ASN A 314 8.06 -7.17 -4.33
C ASN A 314 7.05 -7.79 -5.30
N ALA A 315 6.46 -8.93 -4.94
CA ALA A 315 5.48 -9.63 -5.76
C ALA A 315 4.13 -8.90 -5.82
N ILE A 316 3.65 -8.36 -4.70
CA ILE A 316 2.33 -7.70 -4.60
C ILE A 316 2.43 -6.21 -4.90
N ASN A 317 3.45 -5.53 -4.37
CA ASN A 317 3.60 -4.08 -4.46
C ASN A 317 4.54 -3.62 -5.59
N GLY A 318 5.16 -4.57 -6.29
CA GLY A 318 6.15 -4.29 -7.33
C GLY A 318 7.54 -3.97 -6.77
N PHE A 319 8.52 -3.91 -7.65
CA PHE A 319 9.93 -3.78 -7.28
C PHE A 319 10.24 -2.36 -6.75
N THR A 320 10.85 -2.24 -5.57
CA THR A 320 11.35 -0.95 -5.06
C THR A 320 12.81 -0.77 -5.46
N SER A 321 13.15 0.37 -6.09
CA SER A 321 14.47 0.62 -6.69
C SER A 321 15.64 0.27 -5.75
N PHE A 322 16.66 -0.41 -6.29
CA PHE A 322 17.83 -1.00 -5.61
C PHE A 322 18.71 -0.02 -4.82
N THR A 323 18.36 1.26 -4.73
CA THR A 323 19.09 2.23 -3.91
C THR A 323 18.76 1.97 -2.45
N ARG A 324 19.46 0.99 -1.86
CA ARG A 324 19.62 0.92 -0.41
C ARG A 324 20.17 2.27 0.03
N SER A 325 19.32 3.07 0.66
CA SER A 325 19.67 4.42 1.05
C SER A 325 20.85 4.34 2.00
N SER A 326 21.99 4.95 1.67
CA SER A 326 23.02 5.14 2.69
C SER A 326 22.49 6.16 3.70
N PRO A 327 22.82 6.04 5.00
CA PRO A 327 22.64 7.14 5.95
C PRO A 327 23.25 8.48 5.46
N ARG A 328 24.18 8.42 4.51
CA ARG A 328 24.85 9.56 3.86
C ARG A 328 24.02 10.22 2.74
N ASP A 329 23.03 9.53 2.17
CA ASP A 329 22.28 10.01 1.00
C ASP A 329 21.13 10.97 1.38
N GLY A 330 20.84 11.13 2.68
CA GLY A 330 19.82 12.05 3.20
C GLY A 330 18.36 11.64 2.95
N VAL A 331 18.11 10.79 1.95
CA VAL A 331 16.81 10.18 1.65
C VAL A 331 16.82 8.74 2.14
N ILE A 332 15.93 8.40 3.07
CA ILE A 332 15.85 7.06 3.68
C ILE A 332 14.66 6.32 3.06
N ASN A 333 14.92 5.37 2.18
CA ASN A 333 13.93 4.49 1.55
C ASN A 333 13.89 3.09 2.17
N GLU A 334 14.26 2.98 3.45
CA GLU A 334 14.20 1.71 4.17
C GLU A 334 12.84 1.50 4.86
N PRO A 335 12.28 0.28 4.81
CA PRO A 335 11.11 -0.05 5.59
C PRO A 335 11.44 -0.05 7.09
N CYS A 336 10.45 0.31 7.89
CA CYS A 336 10.51 0.16 9.33
C CYS A 336 10.73 -1.32 9.69
N ALA A 337 11.78 -1.64 10.44
CA ALA A 337 12.11 -3.01 10.80
C ALA A 337 11.11 -3.69 11.76
N THR A 338 10.05 -2.99 12.18
CA THR A 338 9.02 -3.51 13.07
C THR A 338 7.69 -3.70 12.35
N CYS A 339 7.14 -2.62 11.78
CA CYS A 339 5.85 -2.66 11.11
C CYS A 339 5.97 -2.74 9.60
N PHE A 340 7.16 -2.61 9.02
CA PHE A 340 7.38 -2.61 7.58
C PHE A 340 6.79 -1.41 6.82
N ASP A 341 6.33 -0.35 7.51
CA ASP A 341 5.95 0.90 6.83
C ASP A 341 7.16 1.54 6.15
N LEU A 342 6.97 2.05 4.94
CA LEU A 342 7.99 2.75 4.16
C LEU A 342 7.41 4.01 3.50
N PRO A 343 8.24 5.03 3.17
CA PRO A 343 7.76 6.31 2.61
C PRO A 343 6.92 6.22 1.34
N GLY A 344 7.10 5.17 0.54
CA GLY A 344 6.23 4.87 -0.60
C GLY A 344 4.79 4.48 -0.25
N TYR A 345 4.52 3.92 0.94
CA TYR A 345 3.16 3.59 1.39
C TYR A 345 2.44 4.80 1.96
N VAL A 346 3.20 5.67 2.64
CA VAL A 346 2.68 6.84 3.36
C VAL A 346 3.58 8.02 3.01
N THR A 347 3.03 8.98 2.28
CA THR A 347 3.74 10.12 1.68
C THR A 347 4.56 10.93 2.68
N ASP A 348 4.09 11.06 3.93
CA ASP A 348 4.74 11.86 4.97
C ASP A 348 5.49 11.02 6.02
N LEU A 349 5.74 9.73 5.72
CA LEU A 349 6.43 8.86 6.67
C LEU A 349 7.89 9.25 6.81
N GLN A 350 8.28 9.57 8.05
CA GLN A 350 9.67 9.79 8.41
C GLN A 350 10.22 8.57 9.14
N VAL A 351 11.07 7.81 8.46
CA VAL A 351 11.86 6.72 9.06
C VAL A 351 13.22 7.24 9.51
N LYS A 352 13.70 6.75 10.66
CA LYS A 352 15.00 7.13 11.23
C LYS A 352 15.85 5.89 11.46
N TRP A 353 17.11 5.97 11.07
CA TRP A 353 18.11 4.94 11.36
C TRP A 353 18.37 4.80 12.86
N CYS A 354 18.67 3.57 13.27
CA CYS A 354 19.29 3.29 14.56
C CYS A 354 20.64 4.02 14.62
N SER A 355 20.79 4.92 15.59
CA SER A 355 21.99 5.75 15.78
C SER A 355 23.27 4.97 16.10
N ARG A 356 23.17 3.67 16.40
CA ARG A 356 24.31 2.82 16.74
C ARG A 356 24.83 2.00 15.56
N CYS A 357 23.96 1.30 14.84
CA CYS A 357 24.38 0.42 13.75
C CYS A 357 24.18 1.03 12.36
N HIS A 358 23.27 2.00 12.21
CA HIS A 358 22.88 2.57 10.92
C HIS A 358 22.41 1.56 9.85
N GLU A 359 21.95 0.38 10.27
CA GLU A 359 21.47 -0.70 9.38
C GLU A 359 19.98 -1.04 9.57
N VAL A 360 19.34 -0.45 10.57
CA VAL A 360 17.95 -0.72 10.91
C VAL A 360 17.23 0.61 11.06
N ALA A 361 16.08 0.76 10.40
CA ALA A 361 15.27 1.98 10.46
C ALA A 361 13.94 1.73 11.19
N TYR A 362 13.41 2.79 11.80
CA TYR A 362 12.13 2.78 12.50
C TYR A 362 11.31 4.01 12.15
N CYS A 363 10.00 3.83 11.93
CA CYS A 363 9.07 4.93 11.72
C CYS A 363 8.67 5.66 13.02
N SER A 364 8.93 5.06 14.18
CA SER A 364 8.57 5.64 15.48
C SER A 364 9.35 5.02 16.63
N VAL A 365 9.40 5.74 17.76
CA VAL A 365 9.96 5.23 19.02
C VAL A 365 9.19 4.00 19.53
N ALA A 366 7.87 3.94 19.28
CA ALA A 366 7.05 2.78 19.65
C ALA A 366 7.48 1.52 18.89
N CYS A 367 7.70 1.61 17.57
CA CYS A 367 8.24 0.51 16.78
C CYS A 367 9.63 0.09 17.25
N GLN A 368 10.51 1.06 17.50
CA GLN A 368 11.84 0.78 18.04
C GLN A 368 11.78 0.01 19.36
N LYS A 369 10.97 0.46 20.33
CA LYS A 369 10.80 -0.23 21.63
C LYS A 369 10.29 -1.66 21.48
N LEU A 370 9.33 -1.87 20.58
CA LEU A 370 8.71 -3.17 20.35
C LEU A 370 9.69 -4.19 19.74
N HIS A 371 10.59 -3.75 18.86
CA HIS A 371 11.63 -4.60 18.25
C HIS A 371 12.94 -4.67 19.07
N TRP A 372 13.15 -3.76 20.04
CA TRP A 372 14.43 -3.62 20.73
C TRP A 372 14.94 -4.91 21.39
N PHE A 373 14.04 -5.77 21.89
CA PHE A 373 14.43 -7.04 22.53
C PHE A 373 15.26 -7.96 21.60
N THR A 374 14.92 -7.98 20.30
CA THR A 374 15.70 -8.67 19.25
C THR A 374 16.87 -7.79 18.83
N HIS A 375 16.60 -6.54 18.44
CA HIS A 375 17.61 -5.68 17.83
C HIS A 375 18.82 -5.45 18.73
N LYS A 376 18.65 -5.29 20.06
CA LYS A 376 19.77 -5.07 20.99
C LYS A 376 20.83 -6.18 20.94
N LYS A 377 20.43 -7.43 20.64
CA LYS A 377 21.33 -8.59 20.51
C LYS A 377 22.18 -8.46 19.23
N TYR A 378 21.56 -8.05 18.13
CA TYR A 378 22.19 -8.03 16.80
C TYR A 378 22.78 -6.68 16.39
N CYS A 379 22.45 -5.60 17.11
CA CYS A 379 22.94 -4.25 16.83
C CYS A 379 24.48 -4.14 16.74
N PRO A 380 25.28 -4.78 17.64
CA PRO A 380 26.74 -4.79 17.50
C PRO A 380 27.22 -5.46 16.21
N ILE A 381 26.64 -6.61 15.86
CA ILE A 381 26.99 -7.38 14.65
C ILE A 381 26.70 -6.55 13.39
N LEU A 382 25.54 -5.90 13.35
CA LEU A 382 25.15 -5.04 12.24
C LEU A 382 26.05 -3.79 12.14
N LYS A 383 26.50 -3.24 13.27
CA LYS A 383 27.45 -2.12 13.29
C LYS A 383 28.79 -2.54 12.67
N GLU A 384 29.33 -3.69 13.05
CA GLU A 384 30.57 -4.21 12.48
C GLU A 384 30.44 -4.45 10.97
N TYR A 385 29.29 -4.98 10.55
CA TYR A 385 28.97 -5.14 9.12
C TYR A 385 28.98 -3.79 8.39
N HIS A 386 28.23 -2.79 8.87
CA HIS A 386 28.17 -1.45 8.28
C HIS A 386 29.56 -0.80 8.15
N GLU A 387 30.36 -0.88 9.20
CA GLU A 387 31.73 -0.35 9.21
C GLU A 387 32.65 -1.09 8.24
N SER A 388 32.48 -2.41 8.07
CA SER A 388 33.25 -3.20 7.11
C SER A 388 32.93 -2.80 5.66
N VAL A 389 31.65 -2.57 5.35
CA VAL A 389 31.18 -2.13 4.03
C VAL A 389 31.61 -0.69 3.75
N ALA A 390 31.54 0.20 4.76
CA ALA A 390 31.97 1.58 4.61
C ALA A 390 33.47 1.72 4.31
N LYS A 391 34.29 0.77 4.78
CA LYS A 391 35.75 0.72 4.51
C LYS A 391 36.09 0.16 3.13
N SER A 392 35.24 -0.70 2.56
CA SER A 392 35.50 -1.35 1.26
C SER A 392 34.96 -0.58 0.06
N GLN A 393 34.11 0.43 0.27
CA GLN A 393 33.58 1.26 -0.82
C GLN A 393 34.56 2.38 -1.20
N PRO A 394 34.90 2.55 -2.50
CA PRO A 394 35.64 3.72 -2.96
C PRO A 394 34.83 5.00 -2.70
N PRO A 395 35.48 6.17 -2.53
CA PRO A 395 34.75 7.44 -2.39
C PRO A 395 33.85 7.64 -3.61
N LYS A 396 32.53 7.69 -3.38
CA LYS A 396 31.57 8.04 -4.44
C LYS A 396 31.80 9.50 -4.84
N GLU A 397 32.48 9.73 -5.96
CA GLU A 397 32.38 11.01 -6.65
C GLU A 397 30.92 11.21 -7.04
N ARG A 398 30.33 12.33 -6.61
CA ARG A 398 29.02 12.76 -7.13
C ARG A 398 29.23 13.15 -8.58
N VAL A 399 29.11 12.20 -9.50
CA VAL A 399 28.87 12.53 -10.91
C VAL A 399 27.46 13.10 -10.96
N LYS A 400 27.38 14.43 -10.98
CA LYS A 400 26.12 15.09 -11.33
C LYS A 400 25.88 14.75 -12.80
N PRO A 401 24.69 14.23 -13.18
CA PRO A 401 24.36 14.10 -14.59
C PRO A 401 24.53 15.46 -15.26
N THR A 402 25.20 15.46 -16.40
CA THR A 402 25.44 16.67 -17.16
C THR A 402 24.10 17.25 -17.65
N GLU A 403 24.04 18.56 -17.86
CA GLU A 403 22.81 19.20 -18.39
C GLU A 403 22.40 18.59 -19.74
N GLU A 404 23.36 18.08 -20.52
CA GLU A 404 23.13 17.36 -21.78
C GLU A 404 22.46 15.99 -21.57
N GLU A 405 22.88 15.21 -20.57
CA GLU A 405 22.24 13.91 -20.23
C GLU A 405 20.82 14.09 -19.70
N ILE A 406 20.57 15.17 -18.95
CA ILE A 406 19.23 15.52 -18.45
C ILE A 406 18.32 15.95 -19.62
N SER A 407 18.85 16.77 -20.54
CA SER A 407 18.12 17.22 -21.73
C SER A 407 17.76 16.04 -22.64
N HIS A 408 18.70 15.11 -22.87
CA HIS A 408 18.49 13.96 -23.73
C HIS A 408 17.41 13.01 -23.17
N PHE A 409 17.42 12.76 -21.85
CA PHE A 409 16.37 11.98 -21.19
C PHE A 409 15.00 12.66 -21.26
N GLN A 410 14.94 13.99 -21.19
CA GLN A 410 13.69 14.75 -21.29
C GLN A 410 13.13 14.77 -22.72
N GLU A 411 14.00 14.83 -23.73
CA GLU A 411 13.62 14.75 -25.15
C GLU A 411 13.10 13.35 -25.53
N GLU A 412 13.75 12.28 -25.06
CA GLU A 412 13.27 10.91 -25.30
C GLU A 412 11.90 10.67 -24.66
N ILE A 413 11.68 11.14 -23.42
CA ILE A 413 10.37 11.04 -22.76
C ILE A 413 9.30 11.88 -23.49
N SER A 414 9.66 13.07 -23.98
CA SER A 414 8.74 13.92 -24.74
C SER A 414 8.35 13.35 -26.10
N ALA A 415 9.17 12.49 -26.71
CA ALA A 415 8.89 11.87 -28.00
C ALA A 415 7.82 10.76 -27.93
N TYR A 416 7.57 10.21 -26.74
CA TYR A 416 6.57 9.16 -26.49
C TYR A 416 5.31 9.65 -25.76
N LEU A 417 5.27 10.92 -25.37
CA LEU A 417 4.08 11.55 -24.80
C LEU A 417 3.31 12.30 -25.91
N PRO A 418 1.97 12.17 -25.99
CA PRO A 418 1.20 12.94 -26.96
C PRO A 418 1.31 14.44 -26.64
N HIS A 419 1.63 15.23 -27.68
CA HIS A 419 1.71 16.69 -27.64
C HIS A 419 0.38 17.36 -27.29
#